data_AF-A0A850B630-F1
#
_entry.id   AF-A0A850B630-F1
#
_cell.length_a   1.000
_cell.length_b   1.000
_cell.length_c   1.000
_cell.angle_alpha   90.00
_cell.angle_beta   90.00
_cell.angle_gamma   90.00
#
_symmetry.space_group_name_H-M   'P 1'
#
loop_
_entity.id
_entity.type
_entity.pdbx_description
1 polymer ?
#
loop_
_entity_poly.entity_id
_entity_poly.type
_entity_poly.pdbx_seq_one_letter_code
_entity_poly.pdbx_strand_id
1 'polypeptide(L)'
;ARADGPVTGTGKGIAGGALLGGEVATITMAIIGVEAVWPYFAIGGAAAVGGGIGGYFVETAAPAEVPLYMLAGGMALVIPTLVAALNATAYKPPEEDVEDPSATEPAPIPPSPSAQVTPGSKQTGPSRAKIAQPRRAAPFVPMSLVGIRAQEFKLQTVALGIPAVDVRPLHSLRERQMFGVEQGYEVRVPLFRAMF
;
A
#
# COMPACT_ATOMS: atom_id res chain seq x y z
N ALA A 1 41.91 -10.32 -25.97
CA ALA A 1 41.85 -11.53 -25.13
C ALA A 1 40.38 -11.93 -25.00
N ARG A 2 40.00 -13.14 -25.41
CA ARG A 2 38.66 -13.67 -25.10
C ARG A 2 38.63 -13.95 -23.59
N ALA A 3 37.65 -13.41 -22.89
CA ALA A 3 37.49 -13.54 -21.45
C ALA A 3 36.88 -14.89 -21.04
N ASP A 4 37.12 -15.95 -21.83
CA ASP A 4 36.39 -17.21 -21.75
C ASP A 4 37.07 -18.15 -20.77
N GLY A 5 37.07 -17.76 -19.49
CA GLY A 5 37.20 -18.72 -18.40
C GLY A 5 35.95 -19.63 -18.35
N PRO A 6 36.03 -20.81 -17.70
CA PRO A 6 34.87 -21.69 -17.55
C PRO A 6 33.71 -20.93 -16.89
N VAL A 7 32.50 -21.03 -17.46
CA VAL A 7 31.30 -20.47 -16.83
C VAL A 7 31.10 -21.16 -15.49
N THR A 8 31.08 -20.40 -14.41
CA THR A 8 30.84 -20.94 -13.06
C THR A 8 29.38 -20.74 -12.68
N GLY A 9 28.77 -21.74 -12.04
CA GLY A 9 27.38 -21.67 -11.57
C GLY A 9 27.20 -20.90 -10.27
N THR A 10 28.29 -20.55 -9.57
CA THR A 10 28.29 -20.18 -8.14
C THR A 10 27.27 -19.07 -7.82
N GLY A 11 26.23 -19.43 -7.06
CA GLY A 11 25.16 -18.56 -6.59
C GLY A 11 24.12 -18.17 -7.64
N LYS A 12 24.36 -18.43 -8.93
CA LYS A 12 23.45 -18.07 -10.02
C LYS A 12 22.19 -18.92 -10.00
N GLY A 13 22.30 -20.18 -9.57
CA GLY A 13 21.17 -21.09 -9.50
C GLY A 13 20.23 -20.67 -8.38
N ILE A 14 20.77 -20.35 -7.20
CA ILE A 14 19.99 -19.82 -6.08
C ILE A 14 19.30 -18.50 -6.47
N ALA A 15 20.06 -17.53 -6.97
CA ALA A 15 19.50 -16.22 -7.32
C ALA A 15 18.48 -16.31 -8.46
N GLY A 16 18.78 -17.07 -9.50
CA GLY A 16 17.89 -17.29 -10.63
C GLY A 16 16.64 -18.07 -10.25
N GLY A 17 16.79 -19.13 -9.45
CA GLY A 17 15.67 -19.90 -8.92
C GLY A 17 14.77 -19.05 -8.02
N ALA A 18 15.34 -18.18 -7.18
CA ALA A 18 14.56 -17.29 -6.33
C ALA A 18 13.76 -16.27 -7.13
N LEU A 19 14.38 -15.63 -8.13
CA LEU A 19 13.66 -14.75 -9.05
C LEU A 19 12.56 -15.54 -9.75
N LEU A 20 12.89 -16.62 -10.45
CA LEU A 20 11.93 -17.37 -11.26
C LEU A 20 10.76 -17.91 -10.42
N GLY A 21 11.01 -18.40 -9.20
CA GLY A 21 9.97 -18.84 -8.27
C GLY A 21 9.03 -17.70 -7.86
N GLY A 22 9.57 -16.54 -7.52
CA GLY A 22 8.79 -15.35 -7.17
C GLY A 22 7.97 -14.83 -8.35
N GLU A 23 8.60 -14.71 -9.53
CA GLU A 23 7.94 -14.23 -10.75
C GLU A 23 6.77 -15.14 -11.15
N VAL A 24 6.95 -16.46 -11.16
CA VAL A 24 5.89 -17.42 -11.56
C VAL A 24 4.66 -17.30 -10.65
N ALA A 25 4.85 -17.22 -9.33
CA ALA A 25 3.73 -17.06 -8.41
C ALA A 25 3.04 -15.70 -8.58
N THR A 26 3.83 -14.63 -8.71
CA THR A 26 3.35 -13.25 -8.82
C THR A 26 2.56 -13.05 -10.12
N ILE A 27 3.07 -13.53 -11.26
CA ILE A 27 2.36 -13.51 -12.54
C ILE A 27 1.06 -14.31 -12.45
N THR A 28 1.08 -15.50 -11.85
CA THR A 28 -0.12 -16.33 -11.72
C THR A 28 -1.23 -15.60 -10.97
N MET A 29 -0.90 -14.94 -9.85
CA MET A 29 -1.86 -14.12 -9.11
C MET A 29 -2.35 -12.91 -9.92
N ALA A 30 -1.46 -12.26 -10.66
CA ALA A 30 -1.83 -11.15 -11.53
C ALA A 30 -2.80 -11.57 -12.64
N ILE A 31 -2.57 -12.74 -13.25
CA ILE A 31 -3.47 -13.32 -14.27
C ILE A 31 -4.84 -13.66 -13.67
N ILE A 32 -4.87 -14.18 -12.43
CA ILE A 32 -6.12 -14.46 -11.70
C ILE A 32 -6.84 -13.16 -11.30
N GLY A 33 -6.17 -12.00 -11.36
CA GLY A 33 -6.76 -10.70 -11.02
C GLY A 33 -6.81 -10.45 -9.52
N VAL A 34 -5.82 -10.94 -8.76
CA VAL A 34 -5.74 -10.65 -7.32
C VAL A 34 -5.48 -9.15 -7.14
N GLU A 35 -6.47 -8.41 -6.62
CA GLU A 35 -6.36 -6.95 -6.44
C GLU A 35 -5.66 -6.56 -5.13
N ALA A 36 -5.72 -7.44 -4.13
CA ALA A 36 -5.05 -7.22 -2.85
C ALA A 36 -3.53 -7.31 -3.05
N VAL A 37 -2.78 -6.36 -2.49
CA VAL A 37 -1.32 -6.30 -2.63
C VAL A 37 -0.58 -7.32 -1.73
N TRP A 38 -1.12 -7.62 -0.55
CA TRP A 38 -0.44 -8.48 0.43
C TRP A 38 -0.11 -9.91 -0.07
N PRO A 39 -0.95 -10.60 -0.86
CA PRO A 39 -0.65 -11.95 -1.35
C PRO A 39 0.56 -11.98 -2.27
N TYR A 40 0.80 -10.92 -3.06
CA TYR A 40 1.97 -10.81 -3.92
C TYR A 40 3.28 -10.88 -3.11
N PHE A 41 3.32 -10.26 -1.93
CA PHE A 41 4.48 -10.36 -1.05
C PHE A 41 4.57 -11.70 -0.32
N ALA A 42 3.45 -12.19 0.23
CA ALA A 42 3.46 -13.41 1.03
C ALA A 42 3.71 -14.67 0.17
N ILE A 43 2.91 -14.84 -0.88
CA ILE A 43 2.96 -16.01 -1.76
C ILE A 43 4.15 -15.87 -2.72
N GLY A 44 4.36 -14.68 -3.31
CA GLY A 44 5.52 -14.43 -4.17
C GLY A 44 6.83 -14.59 -3.41
N GLY A 45 6.93 -14.07 -2.19
CA GLY A 45 8.09 -14.25 -1.31
C GLY A 45 8.32 -15.72 -0.92
N ALA A 46 7.27 -16.44 -0.53
CA ALA A 46 7.38 -17.87 -0.22
C ALA A 46 7.82 -18.69 -1.44
N ALA A 47 7.26 -18.39 -2.61
CA ALA A 47 7.65 -19.03 -3.87
C ALA A 47 9.09 -18.69 -4.28
N ALA A 48 9.56 -17.47 -4.01
CA ALA A 48 10.96 -17.10 -4.22
C ALA A 48 11.90 -17.89 -3.30
N VAL A 49 11.55 -18.10 -2.02
CA VAL A 49 12.34 -18.96 -1.14
C VAL A 49 12.37 -20.40 -1.64
N GLY A 50 11.21 -20.95 -2.01
CA GLY A 50 11.12 -22.30 -2.60
C GLY A 50 11.92 -22.43 -3.90
N GLY A 51 11.84 -21.42 -4.76
CA GLY A 51 12.61 -21.33 -6.00
C GLY A 51 14.11 -21.25 -5.75
N GLY A 52 14.57 -20.50 -4.74
CA GLY A 52 15.97 -20.43 -4.35
C GLY A 52 16.52 -21.77 -3.85
N ILE A 53 15.73 -22.49 -3.04
CA ILE A 53 16.06 -23.86 -2.61
C ILE A 53 16.16 -24.79 -3.81
N GLY A 54 15.18 -24.74 -4.74
CA GLY A 54 15.24 -25.51 -5.99
C GLY A 54 16.47 -25.15 -6.83
N GLY A 55 16.79 -23.85 -6.90
CA GLY A 55 17.95 -23.32 -7.59
C GLY A 55 19.29 -23.83 -7.06
N TYR A 56 19.42 -24.01 -5.74
CA TYR A 56 20.59 -24.66 -5.14
C TYR A 56 20.77 -26.11 -5.62
N PHE A 57 19.68 -26.89 -5.67
CA PHE A 57 19.74 -28.26 -6.18
C PHE A 57 20.05 -28.31 -7.67
N VAL A 58 19.55 -27.36 -8.47
CA VAL A 58 19.91 -27.25 -9.89
C VAL A 58 21.40 -26.91 -10.05
N GLU A 59 21.93 -25.98 -9.25
CA GLU A 59 23.34 -25.56 -9.32
C GLU A 59 24.32 -26.70 -8.98
N THR A 60 23.91 -27.61 -8.11
CA THR A 60 24.74 -28.77 -7.71
C THR A 60 24.64 -29.95 -8.68
N ALA A 61 23.54 -30.07 -9.42
CA ALA A 61 23.27 -31.22 -10.27
C ALA A 61 23.45 -30.95 -11.78
N ALA A 62 23.40 -29.69 -12.21
CA ALA A 62 23.37 -29.32 -13.62
C ALA A 62 24.66 -28.62 -14.10
N PRO A 63 24.91 -28.58 -15.42
CA PRO A 63 25.96 -27.75 -16.01
C PRO A 63 25.78 -26.27 -15.70
N ALA A 64 26.87 -25.50 -15.63
CA ALA A 64 26.88 -24.11 -15.17
C ALA A 64 26.08 -23.14 -16.05
N GLU A 65 25.79 -23.54 -17.29
CA GLU A 65 24.92 -22.82 -18.22
C GLU A 65 23.47 -22.80 -17.74
N VAL A 66 23.00 -23.85 -17.05
CA VAL A 66 21.61 -23.93 -16.58
C VAL A 66 21.32 -22.87 -15.50
N PRO A 67 22.11 -22.76 -14.41
CA PRO A 67 22.02 -21.64 -13.47
C PRO A 67 22.09 -20.26 -14.14
N LEU A 68 22.92 -20.12 -15.17
CA LEU A 68 23.05 -18.87 -15.91
C LEU A 68 21.75 -18.52 -16.66
N TYR A 69 21.13 -19.48 -17.34
CA TYR A 69 19.86 -19.27 -18.02
C TYR A 69 18.70 -19.07 -17.04
N MET A 70 18.71 -19.74 -15.90
CA MET A 70 17.73 -19.52 -14.83
C MET A 70 17.78 -18.07 -14.32
N LEU A 71 18.99 -17.56 -14.07
CA LEU A 71 19.19 -16.17 -13.67
C LEU A 71 18.77 -15.18 -14.76
N ALA A 72 19.18 -15.42 -16.00
CA ALA A 72 18.81 -14.59 -17.14
C ALA A 72 17.29 -14.57 -17.35
N GLY A 73 16.64 -15.74 -17.24
CA GLY A 73 15.19 -15.88 -17.35
C GLY A 73 14.45 -15.17 -16.22
N GLY A 74 14.91 -15.33 -14.97
CA GLY A 74 14.36 -14.61 -13.82
C GLY A 74 14.42 -13.09 -13.99
N MET A 75 15.58 -12.57 -14.40
CA MET A 75 15.76 -11.13 -14.68
C MET A 75 14.89 -10.64 -15.85
N ALA A 76 14.71 -11.46 -16.89
CA ALA A 76 13.87 -11.11 -18.03
C ALA A 76 12.38 -11.00 -17.67
N LEU A 77 11.93 -11.79 -16.68
CA LEU A 77 10.54 -11.79 -16.23
C LEU A 77 10.17 -10.61 -15.30
N VAL A 78 11.14 -9.91 -14.72
CA VAL A 78 10.89 -8.79 -13.79
C VAL A 78 9.96 -7.74 -14.41
N ILE A 79 10.24 -7.29 -15.64
CA ILE A 79 9.43 -6.25 -16.28
C ILE A 79 8.00 -6.75 -16.55
N PRO A 80 7.79 -7.90 -17.25
CA PRO A 80 6.45 -8.46 -17.42
C PRO A 80 5.66 -8.63 -16.13
N THR A 81 6.30 -9.10 -15.05
CA THR A 81 5.61 -9.30 -13.78
C THR A 81 5.19 -8.01 -13.12
N LEU A 82 6.06 -6.99 -13.14
CA LEU A 82 5.70 -5.68 -12.60
C LEU A 82 4.51 -5.10 -13.36
N VAL A 83 4.50 -5.19 -14.69
CA VAL A 83 3.37 -4.73 -15.51
C VAL A 83 2.09 -5.50 -15.15
N ALA A 84 2.16 -6.83 -15.05
CA ALA A 84 0.99 -7.65 -14.73
C ALA A 84 0.45 -7.36 -13.33
N ALA A 85 1.32 -7.34 -12.32
CA ALA A 85 0.94 -7.10 -10.94
C ALA A 85 0.36 -5.69 -10.75
N LEU A 86 1.02 -4.65 -11.31
CA LEU A 86 0.52 -3.28 -11.22
C LEU A 86 -0.83 -3.10 -11.91
N ASN A 87 -1.01 -3.73 -13.07
CA ASN A 87 -2.30 -3.71 -13.78
C ASN A 87 -3.41 -4.39 -12.97
N ALA A 88 -3.11 -5.54 -12.34
CA ALA A 88 -4.08 -6.25 -11.51
C ALA A 88 -4.45 -5.49 -10.22
N THR A 89 -3.52 -4.70 -9.67
CA THR A 89 -3.73 -3.93 -8.44
C THR A 89 -4.11 -2.46 -8.68
N ALA A 90 -4.44 -2.09 -9.93
CA ALA A 90 -4.80 -0.71 -10.27
C ALA A 90 -6.06 -0.27 -9.52
N TYR A 91 -6.08 0.98 -9.06
CA TYR A 91 -7.24 1.55 -8.37
C TYR A 91 -8.43 1.64 -9.32
N LYS A 92 -9.58 1.13 -8.87
CA LYS A 92 -10.87 1.25 -9.55
C LYS A 92 -11.74 2.20 -8.73
N PRO A 93 -12.15 3.35 -9.27
CA PRO A 93 -13.02 4.27 -8.55
C PRO A 93 -14.37 3.60 -8.25
N PRO A 94 -14.99 3.86 -7.09
CA PRO A 94 -16.32 3.38 -6.79
C PRO A 94 -17.32 4.01 -7.77
N GLU A 95 -18.30 3.22 -8.23
CA GLU A 95 -19.28 3.64 -9.23
C GLU A 95 -20.20 4.80 -8.77
N GLU A 96 -20.22 5.10 -7.46
CA GLU A 96 -21.05 6.14 -6.85
C GLU A 96 -20.48 7.57 -6.97
N ASP A 97 -19.21 7.75 -7.38
CA ASP A 97 -18.56 9.08 -7.43
C ASP A 97 -18.65 9.79 -8.81
N VAL A 98 -19.46 9.27 -9.74
CA VAL A 98 -19.75 9.92 -11.03
C VAL A 98 -21.02 10.78 -10.93
N GLU A 99 -21.07 11.70 -9.97
CA GLU A 99 -21.97 12.85 -10.05
C GLU A 99 -21.19 14.01 -10.68
N ASP A 100 -21.41 14.25 -11.97
CA ASP A 100 -20.83 15.39 -12.68
C ASP A 100 -21.38 16.70 -12.09
N PRO A 101 -20.56 17.53 -11.40
CA PRO A 101 -21.03 18.76 -10.77
C PRO A 101 -21.51 19.81 -11.78
N SER A 102 -21.26 19.62 -13.09
CA SER A 102 -21.75 20.52 -14.13
C SER A 102 -23.25 20.36 -14.45
N ALA A 103 -23.91 19.31 -13.95
CA ALA A 103 -25.34 19.08 -14.16
C ALA A 103 -26.24 19.76 -13.10
N THR A 104 -25.66 20.42 -12.08
CA THR A 104 -26.40 21.01 -10.95
C THR A 104 -26.18 22.52 -10.81
N GLU A 105 -26.07 23.25 -11.92
CA GLU A 105 -26.22 24.71 -11.88
C GLU A 105 -27.69 25.08 -12.16
N PRO A 106 -28.49 25.51 -11.17
CA PRO A 106 -29.83 25.98 -11.42
C PRO A 106 -29.72 27.30 -12.20
N ALA A 107 -30.32 27.36 -13.39
CA ALA A 107 -30.42 28.61 -14.15
C ALA A 107 -31.01 29.73 -13.26
N PRO A 108 -30.49 30.98 -13.32
CA PRO A 108 -31.02 32.08 -12.52
C PRO A 108 -32.50 32.33 -12.86
N ILE A 109 -33.37 32.19 -11.86
CA ILE A 109 -34.79 32.52 -11.98
C ILE A 109 -34.92 34.06 -12.07
N PRO A 110 -35.53 34.64 -13.11
CA PRO A 110 -35.74 36.09 -13.18
C PRO A 110 -36.74 36.54 -12.09
N PRO A 111 -36.56 37.72 -11.47
CA PRO A 111 -37.40 38.15 -10.37
C PRO A 111 -38.79 38.54 -10.87
N SER A 112 -39.83 37.87 -10.39
CA SER A 112 -41.22 38.35 -10.51
C SER A 112 -41.70 38.91 -9.17
N PRO A 113 -42.42 40.06 -9.16
CA PRO A 113 -42.67 40.83 -7.95
C PRO A 113 -43.96 40.40 -7.25
N SER A 114 -43.91 40.45 -5.91
CA SER A 114 -45.04 40.65 -5.00
C SER A 114 -46.06 39.51 -4.84
N ALA A 115 -46.13 38.92 -3.64
CA ALA A 115 -47.23 39.21 -2.70
C ALA A 115 -47.22 38.30 -1.45
N GLN A 116 -47.33 38.97 -0.31
CA GLN A 116 -48.14 38.62 0.87
C GLN A 116 -47.67 37.53 1.85
N VAL A 117 -47.27 38.07 2.99
CA VAL A 117 -47.20 37.46 4.33
C VAL A 117 -48.60 37.02 4.78
N THR A 118 -48.72 35.81 5.34
CA THR A 118 -49.80 35.47 6.29
C THR A 118 -49.23 34.56 7.38
N PRO A 119 -49.41 34.90 8.68
CA PRO A 119 -48.89 34.11 9.79
C PRO A 119 -49.94 33.11 10.31
N GLY A 120 -49.52 31.87 10.55
CA GLY A 120 -50.18 30.97 11.50
C GLY A 120 -50.72 29.65 10.94
N SER A 121 -50.02 28.55 11.22
CA SER A 121 -50.61 27.34 11.81
C SER A 121 -49.49 26.36 12.22
N LYS A 122 -49.70 25.69 13.34
CA LYS A 122 -48.70 24.91 14.08
C LYS A 122 -48.40 23.58 13.37
N GLN A 123 -47.10 23.28 13.23
CA GLN A 123 -46.55 21.98 12.86
C GLN A 123 -47.04 20.87 13.78
N THR A 124 -47.55 19.78 13.21
CA THR A 124 -47.49 18.43 13.79
C THR A 124 -46.96 17.50 12.71
N GLY A 125 -45.65 17.24 12.74
CA GLY A 125 -44.99 16.30 11.84
C GLY A 125 -44.96 14.88 12.44
N PRO A 126 -45.04 13.82 11.63
CA PRO A 126 -44.92 12.44 12.10
C PRO A 126 -43.49 12.13 12.59
N SER A 127 -43.42 11.37 13.69
CA SER A 127 -42.19 10.86 14.30
C SER A 127 -41.39 10.02 13.28
N ARG A 128 -40.25 10.56 12.82
CA ARG A 128 -39.31 9.89 11.91
C ARG A 128 -38.51 8.87 12.72
N ALA A 129 -38.75 7.59 12.46
CA ALA A 129 -37.94 6.48 12.96
C ALA A 129 -36.44 6.75 12.69
N LYS A 130 -35.61 6.60 13.73
CA LYS A 130 -34.15 6.67 13.61
C LYS A 130 -33.66 5.48 12.80
N ILE A 131 -33.43 5.67 11.51
CA ILE A 131 -32.61 4.76 10.72
C ILE A 131 -31.18 4.93 11.24
N ALA A 132 -30.65 3.89 11.87
CA ALA A 132 -29.26 3.84 12.28
C ALA A 132 -28.38 3.91 11.03
N GLN A 133 -27.75 5.05 10.80
CA GLN A 133 -26.73 5.18 9.76
C GLN A 133 -25.55 4.26 10.12
N PRO A 134 -25.06 3.41 9.20
CA PRO A 134 -23.81 2.71 9.42
C PRO A 134 -22.71 3.77 9.61
N ARG A 135 -21.96 3.66 10.70
CA ARG A 135 -20.78 4.52 10.96
C ARG A 135 -19.82 4.37 9.78
N ARG A 136 -19.80 5.37 8.90
CA ARG A 136 -18.79 5.52 7.85
C ARG A 136 -17.42 5.50 8.54
N ALA A 137 -16.61 4.49 8.23
CA ALA A 137 -15.26 4.39 8.77
C ALA A 137 -14.50 5.66 8.38
N ALA A 138 -13.94 6.37 9.36
CA ALA A 138 -13.20 7.59 9.10
C ALA A 138 -11.99 7.31 8.19
N PRO A 139 -11.65 8.22 7.25
CA PRO A 139 -10.49 8.05 6.39
C PRO A 139 -9.21 7.91 7.23
N PHE A 140 -8.45 6.86 6.93
CA PHE A 140 -7.20 6.57 7.63
C PHE A 140 -6.10 7.50 7.15
N VAL A 141 -5.59 8.34 8.06
CA VAL A 141 -4.41 9.17 7.82
C VAL A 141 -3.20 8.42 8.40
N PRO A 142 -2.29 7.86 7.56
CA PRO A 142 -1.09 7.20 8.04
C PRO A 142 -0.17 8.23 8.70
N MET A 143 0.07 8.07 10.00
CA MET A 143 0.98 8.93 10.78
C MET A 143 2.43 8.41 10.79
N SER A 144 2.74 7.33 10.04
CA SER A 144 4.06 6.69 9.97
C SER A 144 4.45 6.39 8.53
N LEU A 145 5.76 6.22 8.26
CA LEU A 145 6.28 5.90 6.93
C LEU A 145 5.66 4.60 6.40
N VAL A 146 5.64 3.56 7.24
CA VAL A 146 4.96 2.29 6.95
C VAL A 146 3.93 2.01 8.04
N GLY A 147 2.70 1.73 7.64
CA GLY A 147 1.59 1.38 8.54
C GLY A 147 0.98 0.04 8.15
N ILE A 148 0.87 -0.88 9.12
CA ILE A 148 0.19 -2.17 8.94
C ILE A 148 -1.03 -2.19 9.85
N ARG A 149 -2.22 -2.38 9.26
CA ARG A 149 -3.46 -2.62 10.00
C ARG A 149 -3.96 -4.04 9.73
N ALA A 150 -3.93 -4.86 10.78
CA ALA A 150 -4.64 -6.13 10.81
C ALA A 150 -5.90 -5.93 11.66
N GLN A 151 -7.03 -6.45 11.18
CA GLN A 151 -8.24 -6.57 11.99
C GLN A 151 -8.77 -7.99 11.75
N GLU A 152 -8.86 -8.77 12.84
CA GLU A 152 -9.46 -10.11 12.85
C GLU A 152 -8.86 -11.05 11.77
N PHE A 153 -7.59 -11.44 11.97
CA PHE A 153 -6.80 -12.33 11.08
C PHE A 153 -6.69 -11.92 9.60
N LYS A 154 -7.22 -10.75 9.21
CA LYS A 154 -7.15 -10.21 7.84
C LYS A 154 -6.27 -8.96 7.82
N LEU A 155 -5.15 -9.00 7.08
CA LEU A 155 -4.41 -7.79 6.73
C LEU A 155 -5.26 -6.98 5.74
N GLN A 156 -5.82 -5.86 6.20
CA GLN A 156 -6.68 -5.02 5.36
C GLN A 156 -5.89 -4.00 4.57
N THR A 157 -4.82 -3.44 5.13
CA THR A 157 -4.12 -2.32 4.47
C THR A 157 -2.66 -2.24 4.91
N VAL A 158 -1.77 -2.15 3.91
CA VAL A 158 -0.41 -1.62 4.07
C VAL A 158 -0.45 -0.20 3.53
N ALA A 159 -0.12 0.77 4.37
CA ALA A 159 -0.12 2.18 3.99
C ALA A 159 1.31 2.73 4.02
N LEU A 160 1.64 3.52 3.00
CA LEU A 160 2.85 4.33 2.96
C LEU A 160 2.45 5.79 3.19
N GLY A 161 3.06 6.47 4.17
CA GLY A 161 2.67 7.82 4.57
C GLY A 161 3.86 8.76 4.77
N ILE A 162 3.59 10.07 4.83
CA ILE A 162 4.58 11.06 5.26
C ILE A 162 4.57 11.08 6.80
N PRO A 163 5.69 10.75 7.48
CA PRO A 163 5.70 10.68 8.94
C PRO A 163 5.57 12.07 9.55
N ALA A 164 4.73 12.21 10.57
CA ALA A 164 4.66 13.44 11.36
C ALA A 164 5.92 13.54 12.24
N VAL A 165 6.75 14.56 12.01
CA VAL A 165 7.97 14.81 12.78
C VAL A 165 7.61 15.51 14.09
N ASP A 166 7.95 14.91 15.23
CA ASP A 166 7.77 15.53 16.56
C ASP A 166 9.13 16.02 17.07
N VAL A 167 9.20 17.28 17.52
CA VAL A 167 10.42 17.90 18.04
C VAL A 167 10.17 18.35 19.47
N ARG A 168 10.93 17.80 20.42
CA ARG A 168 10.75 18.09 21.85
C ARG A 168 12.03 18.59 22.51
N PRO A 169 11.94 19.53 23.47
CA PRO A 169 13.08 19.94 24.27
C PRO A 169 13.53 18.79 25.20
N LEU A 170 14.83 18.50 25.22
CA LEU A 170 15.42 17.43 26.06
C LEU A 170 15.39 17.76 27.56
N HIS A 171 15.52 19.04 27.90
CA HIS A 171 15.55 19.49 29.29
C HIS A 171 14.40 20.42 29.59
N SER A 172 13.82 20.24 30.77
CA SER A 172 12.80 21.15 31.28
C SER A 172 13.42 22.46 31.75
N LEU A 173 12.62 23.53 31.77
CA LEU A 173 13.07 24.86 32.20
C LEU A 173 13.66 24.87 33.62
N ARG A 174 13.11 24.03 34.51
CA ARG A 174 13.57 23.91 35.91
C ARG A 174 14.94 23.22 36.01
N GLU A 175 15.18 22.24 35.16
CA GLU A 175 16.40 21.44 35.12
C GLU A 175 17.58 22.22 34.53
N ARG A 176 17.31 23.05 33.52
CA ARG A 176 18.27 24.04 33.01
C ARG A 176 18.72 25.03 34.08
N GLN A 177 17.80 25.49 34.92
CA GLN A 177 18.10 26.47 35.97
C GLN A 177 18.88 25.85 37.14
N MET A 178 18.64 24.58 37.46
CA MET A 178 19.33 23.88 38.56
C MET A 178 20.68 23.30 38.17
N PHE A 179 20.82 22.81 36.94
CA PHE A 179 22.00 22.04 36.51
C PHE A 179 22.83 22.72 35.41
N GLY A 180 22.40 23.88 34.91
CA GLY A 180 23.17 24.66 33.92
C GLY A 180 23.37 23.96 32.57
N VAL A 181 22.59 22.92 32.28
CA VAL A 181 22.73 22.10 31.07
C VAL A 181 22.28 22.85 29.81
N GLU A 182 22.98 22.64 28.70
CA GLU A 182 22.59 23.18 27.40
C GLU A 182 21.30 22.52 26.87
N GLN A 183 20.46 23.31 26.22
CA GLN A 183 19.20 22.84 25.67
C GLN A 183 19.45 21.95 24.44
N GLY A 184 19.25 20.65 24.58
CA GLY A 184 19.13 19.75 23.43
C GLY A 184 17.69 19.68 22.88
N TYR A 185 17.56 19.28 21.62
CA TYR A 185 16.28 18.91 20.98
C TYR A 185 16.30 17.44 20.59
N GLU A 186 15.21 16.73 20.89
CA GLU A 186 14.96 15.37 20.43
C GLU A 186 14.02 15.44 19.20
N VAL A 187 14.43 14.82 18.09
CA VAL A 187 13.60 14.68 16.88
C VAL A 187 13.12 13.24 16.78
N ARG A 188 11.80 13.03 16.78
CA ARG A 188 11.18 11.72 16.63
C ARG A 188 10.52 11.60 15.27
N VAL A 189 10.93 10.61 14.50
CA VAL A 189 10.36 10.29 13.19
C VAL A 189 9.72 8.90 13.26
N PRO A 190 8.39 8.78 13.24
CA PRO A 190 7.71 7.49 13.28
C PRO A 190 7.89 6.72 11.96
N LEU A 191 8.79 5.75 11.94
CA LEU A 191 9.07 4.94 10.75
C LEU A 191 8.05 3.80 10.55
N PHE A 192 7.59 3.18 11.63
CA PHE A 192 6.73 2.01 11.56
C PHE A 192 5.61 2.07 12.61
N ARG A 193 4.40 1.67 12.21
CA ARG A 193 3.25 1.52 13.10
C ARG A 193 2.44 0.28 12.75
N ALA A 194 2.17 -0.57 13.73
CA ALA A 194 1.29 -1.72 13.61
C ALA A 194 0.11 -1.58 14.58
N MET A 195 -1.10 -1.92 14.12
CA MET A 195 -2.29 -2.08 14.96
C MET A 195 -2.90 -3.46 14.68
N PHE A 196 -3.24 -4.16 15.76
CA PHE A 196 -3.77 -5.53 15.79
C PHE A 196 -5.14 -5.54 16.45
#